data_AF-A0ABD3GZQ8-F1
#
_entry.id   AF-A0ABD3GZQ8-F1
#
_cell.length_a   1.000
_cell.length_b   1.000
_cell.length_c   1.000
_cell.angle_alpha   90.00
_cell.angle_beta   90.00
_cell.angle_gamma   90.00
#
_symmetry.space_group_name_H-M   'P 1'
#
loop_
_entity.id
_entity.type
_entity.pdbx_description
1 polymer ?
#
loop_
_entity_poly.entity_id
_entity_poly.type
_entity_poly.pdbx_seq_one_letter_code
_entity_poly.pdbx_strand_id
1 'polypeptide(L)'
;MVLSGRSFAATLLVAAVSFLAITVDATPLWFDRIYVLIFENTDYSAAIADPNFSKWAANGKLLTNYHGVAHPSQPNYIAMVAGSTLGVTTDGNVNLSNMNLVDLLEAAGVSWRSYSENYTQLSSSPNCNLATTIGSATCPNSGSKGSVTNWVM
;
A
#
# COMPACT_ATOMS: atom_id res chain seq x y z
N MET A 1 -61.44 4.61 -56.11
CA MET A 1 -60.11 5.12 -56.54
C MET A 1 -59.44 5.70 -55.31
N VAL A 2 -58.22 5.23 -55.07
CA VAL A 2 -57.37 5.31 -53.86
C VAL A 2 -56.97 6.76 -53.49
N LEU A 3 -56.77 7.02 -52.18
CA LEU A 3 -55.61 7.71 -51.55
C LEU A 3 -55.99 8.04 -50.07
N SER A 4 -55.68 7.17 -49.10
CA SER A 4 -54.41 7.02 -48.37
C SER A 4 -54.14 8.13 -47.34
N GLY A 5 -54.19 7.77 -46.06
CA GLY A 5 -53.80 8.65 -44.95
C GLY A 5 -52.29 8.82 -44.80
N ARG A 6 -51.86 9.70 -43.89
CA ARG A 6 -50.48 9.73 -43.37
C ARG A 6 -50.49 10.16 -41.91
N SER A 7 -50.35 9.19 -41.01
CA SER A 7 -49.85 9.40 -39.65
C SER A 7 -48.38 9.82 -39.73
N PHE A 8 -48.00 10.87 -39.01
CA PHE A 8 -46.59 11.23 -38.84
C PHE A 8 -46.00 10.34 -37.73
N ALA A 9 -45.19 9.36 -38.12
CA ALA A 9 -44.31 8.67 -37.18
C ALA A 9 -43.02 9.48 -37.05
N ALA A 10 -42.79 10.09 -35.89
CA ALA A 10 -41.50 10.70 -35.56
C ALA A 10 -40.51 9.57 -35.25
N THR A 11 -39.56 9.34 -36.17
CA THR A 11 -38.48 8.38 -35.94
C THR A 11 -37.43 9.03 -35.02
N LEU A 12 -37.36 8.58 -33.77
CA LEU A 12 -36.29 8.97 -32.85
C LEU A 12 -35.02 8.20 -33.23
N LEU A 13 -34.04 8.91 -33.80
CA LEU A 13 -32.71 8.35 -34.07
C LEU A 13 -31.91 8.38 -32.75
N VAL A 14 -31.83 7.24 -32.05
CA VAL A 14 -30.90 7.10 -30.92
C VAL A 14 -29.51 6.87 -31.52
N ALA A 15 -28.66 7.90 -31.52
CA ALA A 15 -27.26 7.73 -31.86
C ALA A 15 -26.59 6.86 -30.78
N ALA A 16 -26.17 5.66 -31.15
CA ALA A 16 -25.34 4.83 -30.29
C ALA A 16 -23.98 5.51 -30.13
N VAL A 17 -23.74 6.13 -28.97
CA VAL A 17 -22.41 6.61 -28.59
C VAL A 17 -21.59 5.38 -28.24
N SER A 18 -20.81 4.90 -29.19
CA SER A 18 -19.80 3.87 -28.95
C SER A 18 -18.70 4.49 -28.08
N PHE A 19 -18.72 4.17 -26.79
CA PHE A 19 -17.55 4.36 -25.94
C PHE A 19 -16.47 3.39 -26.44
N LEU A 20 -15.39 3.92 -27.02
CA LEU A 20 -14.14 3.17 -27.09
C LEU A 20 -13.68 2.95 -25.66
N ALA A 21 -13.82 1.72 -25.16
CA ALA A 21 -13.05 1.28 -24.02
C ALA A 21 -11.58 1.25 -24.48
N ILE A 22 -10.81 2.27 -24.13
CA ILE A 22 -9.35 2.18 -24.18
C ILE A 22 -8.98 1.10 -23.16
N THR A 23 -8.68 -0.09 -23.66
CA THR A 23 -7.93 -1.08 -22.89
C THR A 23 -6.51 -0.56 -22.83
N VAL A 24 -6.17 0.14 -21.74
CA VAL A 24 -4.77 0.31 -21.39
C VAL A 24 -4.27 -1.09 -21.07
N ASP A 25 -3.50 -1.67 -21.98
CA ASP A 25 -2.68 -2.84 -21.67
C ASP A 25 -1.62 -2.37 -20.69
N ALA A 26 -2.00 -2.31 -19.41
CA ALA A 26 -1.09 -2.05 -18.32
C ALA A 26 -0.28 -3.32 -18.11
N THR A 27 0.61 -3.64 -19.05
CA THR A 27 1.79 -4.42 -18.71
C THR A 27 2.49 -3.65 -17.59
N PRO A 28 2.45 -4.12 -16.32
CA PRO A 28 2.95 -3.32 -15.21
C PRO A 28 4.45 -3.17 -15.41
N LEU A 29 4.88 -1.97 -15.78
CA LEU A 29 6.15 -1.80 -16.49
C LEU A 29 7.39 -1.84 -15.60
N TRP A 30 7.34 -2.32 -14.35
CA TRP A 30 8.50 -2.12 -13.47
C TRP A 30 8.86 -3.30 -12.57
N PHE A 31 7.95 -3.89 -11.78
CA PHE A 31 8.32 -4.95 -10.83
C PHE A 31 7.17 -5.93 -10.55
N ASP A 32 7.46 -7.24 -10.49
CA ASP A 32 6.51 -8.27 -10.02
C ASP A 32 6.36 -8.27 -8.49
N ARG A 33 7.40 -7.83 -7.77
CA ARG A 33 7.49 -7.81 -6.30
C ARG A 33 8.33 -6.64 -5.84
N ILE A 34 7.88 -5.99 -4.76
CA ILE A 34 8.61 -4.93 -4.07
C ILE A 34 8.84 -5.37 -2.63
N TYR A 35 10.07 -5.19 -2.16
CA TYR A 35 10.45 -5.41 -0.77
C TYR A 35 10.97 -4.11 -0.20
N VAL A 36 10.43 -3.70 0.94
CA VAL A 36 10.92 -2.57 1.72
C VAL A 36 11.47 -3.14 3.01
N LEU A 37 12.79 -3.05 3.18
CA LEU A 37 13.49 -3.49 4.38
C LEU A 37 13.81 -2.24 5.19
N ILE A 38 13.45 -2.26 6.47
CA ILE A 38 13.62 -1.14 7.38
C ILE A 38 14.42 -1.65 8.56
N PHE A 39 15.40 -0.86 8.98
CA PHE A 39 16.28 -1.18 10.10
C PHE A 39 16.21 -0.04 11.11
N GLU A 40 16.17 -0.40 12.38
CA GLU A 40 16.10 0.56 13.48
C GLU A 40 17.41 1.34 13.71
N ASN A 41 17.23 2.60 14.16
CA ASN A 41 18.19 3.34 15.00
C ASN A 41 19.64 3.38 14.55
N THR A 42 19.87 3.48 13.24
CA THR A 42 21.23 3.55 12.68
C THR A 42 21.41 4.78 11.80
N ASP A 43 22.45 5.57 12.09
CA ASP A 43 22.83 6.71 11.26
C ASP A 43 23.46 6.27 9.93
N TYR A 44 23.31 7.11 8.90
CA TYR A 44 23.87 6.85 7.57
C TYR A 44 25.36 6.48 7.60
N SER A 45 26.18 7.19 8.38
CA SER A 45 27.63 6.94 8.45
C SER A 45 27.96 5.57 9.04
N ALA A 46 27.16 5.09 10.00
CA ALA A 46 27.31 3.76 10.56
C ALA A 46 26.81 2.69 9.57
N ALA A 47 25.65 2.92 8.94
CA ALA A 47 25.08 1.99 7.97
C ALA A 47 26.02 1.78 6.77
N ILE A 48 26.56 2.85 6.17
CA ILE A 48 27.43 2.73 4.99
C ILE A 48 28.82 2.18 5.32
N ALA A 49 29.23 2.18 6.59
CA ALA A 49 30.47 1.54 7.03
C ALA A 49 30.36 0.00 7.08
N ASP A 50 29.13 -0.55 7.13
CA ASP A 50 28.91 -1.99 7.04
C ASP A 50 29.19 -2.49 5.60
N PRO A 51 30.00 -3.56 5.43
CA PRO A 51 30.33 -4.10 4.11
C PRO A 51 29.12 -4.60 3.30
N ASN A 52 28.05 -5.07 3.95
CA ASN A 52 26.85 -5.56 3.27
C ASN A 52 26.03 -4.39 2.71
N PHE A 53 25.79 -3.36 3.54
CA PHE A 53 25.04 -2.18 3.11
C PHE A 53 25.78 -1.37 2.04
N SER A 54 27.10 -1.20 2.19
CA SER A 54 27.93 -0.55 1.15
C SER A 54 27.90 -1.32 -0.17
N LYS A 55 27.96 -2.66 -0.11
CA LYS A 55 27.80 -3.51 -1.31
C LYS A 55 26.42 -3.32 -1.95
N TRP A 56 25.34 -3.29 -1.18
CA TRP A 56 23.99 -3.07 -1.72
C TRP A 56 23.84 -1.68 -2.33
N ALA A 57 24.35 -0.64 -1.68
CA ALA A 57 24.34 0.72 -2.19
C ALA A 57 25.06 0.84 -3.54
N ALA A 58 26.20 0.15 -3.69
CA ALA A 58 26.96 0.12 -4.94
C ALA A 58 26.23 -0.58 -6.10
N ASN A 59 25.30 -1.51 -5.81
CA ASN A 59 24.50 -2.22 -6.80
C ASN A 59 23.14 -1.55 -7.09
N GLY A 60 22.87 -0.40 -6.47
CA GLY A 60 21.58 0.29 -6.58
C GLY A 60 21.72 1.80 -6.70
N LYS A 61 20.74 2.51 -6.14
CA LYS A 61 20.77 3.97 -6.01
C LYS A 61 20.81 4.33 -4.53
N LEU A 62 21.86 5.03 -4.15
CA LEU A 62 22.02 5.56 -2.80
C LEU A 62 21.32 6.92 -2.68
N LEU A 63 20.37 7.02 -1.77
CA LEU A 63 19.64 8.27 -1.50
C LEU A 63 20.34 9.05 -0.38
N THR A 64 21.27 9.93 -0.74
CA THR A 64 22.08 10.69 0.23
C THR A 64 21.35 11.88 0.85
N ASN A 65 20.13 12.18 0.40
CA ASN A 65 19.26 13.23 0.94
C ASN A 65 17.90 12.65 1.38
N TYR A 66 17.92 11.48 2.01
CA TYR A 66 16.75 10.82 2.56
C TYR A 66 16.76 10.99 4.09
N HIS A 67 15.70 11.55 4.65
CA HIS A 67 15.62 11.92 6.06
C HIS A 67 14.35 11.34 6.69
N GLY A 68 14.41 11.07 7.99
CA GLY A 68 13.21 10.85 8.79
C GLY A 68 12.32 12.10 8.80
N VAL A 69 11.01 11.89 8.90
CA VAL A 69 10.02 12.97 8.98
C VAL A 69 9.79 13.46 10.41
N ALA A 70 10.14 12.66 11.42
CA ALA A 70 9.99 13.00 12.82
C ALA A 70 10.89 12.14 13.72
N HIS A 71 10.94 12.49 15.00
CA HIS A 71 11.47 11.66 16.08
C HIS A 71 10.43 11.66 17.21
N PRO A 72 10.06 10.51 17.81
CA PRO A 72 10.66 9.16 17.70
C PRO A 72 10.26 8.36 16.45
N SER A 73 10.56 7.06 16.40
CA SER A 73 10.60 6.25 15.17
C SER A 73 9.21 5.98 14.59
N GLN A 74 8.19 5.75 15.42
CA GLN A 74 6.88 5.32 14.97
C GLN A 74 6.16 6.28 13.99
N PRO A 75 6.18 7.61 14.19
CA PRO A 75 5.68 8.56 13.20
C PRO A 75 6.29 8.37 11.79
N ASN A 76 7.54 7.91 11.67
CA ASN A 76 8.18 7.66 10.37
C ASN A 76 7.56 6.45 9.67
N TYR A 77 7.31 5.35 10.40
CA TYR A 77 6.67 4.17 9.83
C TYR A 77 5.24 4.47 9.37
N ILE A 78 4.50 5.26 10.14
CA ILE A 78 3.16 5.72 9.76
C ILE A 78 3.23 6.57 8.49
N ALA A 79 4.14 7.54 8.44
CA ALA A 79 4.29 8.40 7.27
C ALA A 79 4.71 7.65 6.00
N MET A 80 5.50 6.58 6.13
CA MET A 80 5.91 5.75 5.01
C MET A 80 4.73 5.08 4.29
N VAL A 81 3.68 4.69 5.03
CA VAL A 81 2.49 4.03 4.44
C VAL A 81 1.31 4.96 4.23
N ALA A 82 1.16 6.00 5.06
CA ALA A 82 0.02 6.92 5.03
C ALA A 82 0.32 8.27 4.37
N GLY A 83 1.59 8.56 4.07
CA GLY A 83 2.04 9.86 3.53
C GLY A 83 1.99 11.02 4.53
N SER A 84 1.70 10.75 5.80
CA SER A 84 1.60 11.73 6.90
C SER A 84 1.83 11.03 8.24
N THR A 85 2.29 11.76 9.25
CA THR A 85 2.36 11.24 10.63
C THR A 85 0.99 11.07 11.28
N LEU A 86 -0.06 11.63 10.66
CA LEU A 86 -1.44 11.65 11.18
C LEU A 86 -1.53 12.24 12.60
N GLY A 87 -0.61 13.12 12.96
CA GLY A 87 -0.54 13.76 14.28
C GLY A 87 0.05 12.87 15.38
N VAL A 88 0.56 11.68 15.05
CA VAL A 88 1.27 10.83 16.01
C VAL A 88 2.66 11.39 16.26
N THR A 89 3.03 11.52 17.53
CA THR A 89 4.30 12.12 17.97
C THR A 89 5.07 11.22 18.95
N THR A 90 4.64 9.97 19.15
CA THR A 90 5.21 9.03 20.12
C THR A 90 5.30 7.62 19.52
N ASP A 91 6.08 6.75 20.19
CA ASP A 91 6.16 5.30 19.88
C ASP A 91 5.09 4.48 20.61
N GLY A 92 4.05 5.14 21.10
CA GLY A 92 2.94 4.46 21.75
C GLY A 92 2.08 3.73 20.72
N ASN A 93 1.51 2.59 21.12
CA ASN A 93 0.55 1.88 20.28
C ASN A 93 -0.62 2.80 19.89
N VAL A 94 -0.96 2.83 18.61
CA VAL A 94 -2.02 3.68 18.08
C VAL A 94 -2.89 2.92 17.08
N ASN A 95 -4.19 3.21 17.11
CA ASN A 95 -5.11 2.75 16.08
C ASN A 95 -5.36 3.89 15.10
N LEU A 96 -5.15 3.64 13.82
CA LEU A 96 -5.34 4.62 12.75
C LEU A 96 -6.46 4.13 11.84
N SER A 97 -7.37 5.01 11.44
CA SER A 97 -8.48 4.67 10.54
C SER A 97 -8.35 5.33 9.16
N ASN A 98 -7.38 6.22 8.97
CA ASN A 98 -7.13 6.92 7.72
C ASN A 98 -6.74 5.96 6.60
N MET A 99 -7.18 6.25 5.38
CA MET A 99 -6.75 5.53 4.18
C MET A 99 -5.23 5.60 4.03
N ASN A 100 -4.60 4.49 3.66
CA ASN A 100 -3.16 4.37 3.46
C ASN A 100 -2.84 3.43 2.28
N LEU A 101 -1.54 3.23 2.00
CA LEU A 101 -1.06 2.40 0.90
C LEU A 101 -1.64 0.97 0.93
N VAL A 102 -1.83 0.37 2.10
CA VAL A 102 -2.38 -0.99 2.22
C VAL A 102 -3.82 -1.04 1.71
N ASP A 103 -4.65 -0.05 2.06
CA ASP A 103 -6.03 0.01 1.56
C ASP A 103 -6.06 0.09 0.03
N LEU A 104 -5.10 0.81 -0.58
CA LEU A 104 -4.98 0.92 -2.03
C LEU A 104 -4.53 -0.41 -2.67
N LEU A 105 -3.58 -1.12 -2.05
CA LEU A 105 -3.13 -2.43 -2.52
C LEU A 105 -4.28 -3.46 -2.46
N GLU A 106 -5.05 -3.48 -1.37
CA GLU A 106 -6.20 -4.36 -1.19
C GLU A 106 -7.31 -4.07 -2.20
N ALA A 107 -7.66 -2.80 -2.40
CA ALA A 107 -8.65 -2.39 -3.40
C ALA A 107 -8.23 -2.76 -4.84
N ALA A 108 -6.93 -2.77 -5.12
CA ALA A 108 -6.36 -3.17 -6.40
C ALA A 108 -6.16 -4.70 -6.53
N GLY A 109 -6.44 -5.50 -5.49
CA GLY A 109 -6.19 -6.94 -5.48
C GLY A 109 -4.70 -7.31 -5.48
N VAL A 110 -3.82 -6.40 -5.07
CA VAL A 110 -2.38 -6.63 -4.97
C VAL A 110 -2.06 -7.28 -3.63
N SER A 111 -1.44 -8.47 -3.68
CA SER A 111 -1.04 -9.17 -2.47
C SER A 111 0.08 -8.41 -1.73
N TRP A 112 -0.04 -8.28 -0.42
CA TRP A 112 0.96 -7.66 0.44
C TRP A 112 1.16 -8.50 1.71
N ARG A 113 2.33 -8.34 2.35
CA ARG A 113 2.65 -8.91 3.66
C ARG A 113 3.59 -7.98 4.40
N SER A 114 3.55 -8.04 5.73
CA SER A 114 4.51 -7.39 6.61
C SER A 114 5.17 -8.44 7.50
N TYR A 115 6.41 -8.17 7.91
CA TYR A 115 7.16 -8.97 8.86
C TYR A 115 7.81 -8.00 9.84
N SER A 116 7.65 -8.24 11.14
CA SER A 116 8.19 -7.39 12.19
C SER A 116 8.84 -8.27 13.24
N GLU A 117 10.02 -7.87 13.73
CA GLU A 117 10.67 -8.64 14.77
C GLU A 117 9.89 -8.60 16.08
N ASN A 118 9.95 -9.69 16.84
CA ASN A 118 9.34 -9.83 18.16
C ASN A 118 7.83 -9.52 18.24
N TYR A 119 7.12 -9.42 17.10
CA TYR A 119 5.68 -9.27 17.09
C TYR A 119 5.03 -10.54 17.65
N THR A 120 4.48 -10.42 18.86
CA THR A 120 3.80 -11.52 19.54
C THR A 120 2.30 -11.36 19.35
N GLN A 121 1.66 -12.40 18.81
CA GLN A 121 0.22 -12.41 18.56
C GLN A 121 -0.55 -12.22 19.87
N LEU A 122 -1.40 -11.19 19.92
CA LEU A 122 -2.36 -11.03 21.01
C LEU A 122 -3.52 -12.03 20.82
N SER A 123 -3.76 -12.88 21.81
CA SER A 123 -4.86 -13.86 21.81
C SER A 123 -6.24 -13.23 21.66
N SER A 124 -6.37 -11.94 22.00
CA SER A 124 -7.59 -11.14 21.84
C SER A 124 -7.82 -10.61 20.43
N SER A 125 -6.87 -10.78 19.50
CA SER A 125 -7.00 -10.37 18.10
C SER A 125 -6.61 -11.50 17.13
N PRO A 126 -7.43 -12.58 17.05
CA PRO A 126 -7.12 -13.80 16.29
C PRO A 126 -7.06 -13.62 14.76
N ASN A 127 -7.36 -12.42 14.26
CA ASN A 127 -7.53 -12.13 12.83
C ASN A 127 -6.33 -11.36 12.25
N CYS A 128 -5.45 -10.81 13.08
CA CYS A 128 -4.18 -10.20 12.66
C CYS A 128 -3.13 -11.32 12.51
N ASN A 129 -3.36 -12.21 11.54
CA ASN A 129 -2.46 -13.33 11.26
C ASN A 129 -1.34 -12.89 10.31
N LEU A 130 -0.09 -13.06 10.73
CA LEU A 130 1.04 -13.24 9.83
C LEU A 130 1.46 -14.70 9.94
N ALA A 131 1.54 -15.38 8.80
CA ALA A 131 1.96 -16.77 8.76
C ALA A 131 3.35 -16.90 9.39
N THR A 132 3.51 -17.87 10.29
CA THR A 132 4.79 -18.30 10.88
C THR A 132 5.69 -19.04 9.89
N THR A 133 5.40 -18.93 8.59
CA THR A 133 6.17 -19.50 7.48
C THR A 133 6.18 -18.49 6.34
N ILE A 134 7.27 -18.43 5.55
CA ILE A 134 7.33 -17.61 4.34
C ILE A 134 6.31 -18.19 3.33
N GLY A 135 5.06 -17.72 3.41
CA GLY A 135 3.93 -18.29 2.67
C GLY A 135 2.59 -18.00 3.34
N SER A 136 1.80 -17.15 2.69
CA SER A 136 0.38 -16.80 2.89
C SER A 136 -0.12 -16.52 4.31
N ALA A 137 -0.23 -15.23 4.65
CA ALA A 137 -1.36 -14.79 5.46
C ALA A 137 -2.00 -13.55 4.82
N THR A 138 -3.26 -13.68 4.44
CA THR A 138 -4.19 -12.58 4.17
C THR A 138 -5.03 -12.43 5.43
N CYS A 139 -5.14 -11.23 6.00
CA CYS A 139 -6.11 -10.94 7.06
C CYS A 139 -7.49 -10.80 6.40
N PRO A 140 -8.44 -11.74 6.57
CA PRO A 140 -9.76 -11.60 6.00
C PRO A 140 -10.60 -10.79 6.99
N ASN A 141 -11.02 -9.58 6.60
CA ASN A 141 -11.88 -8.60 7.33
C ASN A 141 -11.14 -7.49 8.11
N SER A 142 -10.40 -6.60 7.45
CA SER A 142 -9.79 -5.40 8.06
C SER A 142 -10.63 -4.12 7.92
N GLY A 143 -11.96 -4.20 8.13
CA GLY A 143 -12.73 -3.02 8.53
C GLY A 143 -12.24 -2.42 9.87
N SER A 144 -11.40 -3.17 10.58
CA SER A 144 -10.63 -2.74 11.74
C SER A 144 -9.15 -2.80 11.38
N LYS A 145 -8.55 -1.64 11.15
CA LYS A 145 -7.13 -1.49 10.85
C LYS A 145 -6.33 -2.03 12.02
N GLY A 146 -5.36 -2.90 11.75
CA GLY A 146 -4.54 -3.53 12.78
C GLY A 146 -3.96 -2.48 13.72
N SER A 147 -3.92 -2.81 15.01
CA SER A 147 -3.24 -1.99 16.00
C SER A 147 -1.78 -1.84 15.58
N VAL A 148 -1.32 -0.62 15.40
CA VAL A 148 0.08 -0.27 15.18
C VAL A 148 0.74 -0.45 16.54
N THR A 149 0.99 -1.69 16.94
CA THR A 149 1.74 -1.97 18.16
C THR A 149 3.20 -1.99 17.82
N ASN A 150 3.94 -1.03 18.36
CA ASN A 150 5.39 -0.99 18.46
C ASN A 150 6.09 -1.69 17.29
N TRP A 151 6.21 -0.98 16.16
CA TRP A 151 7.05 -1.42 15.06
C TRP A 151 8.50 -1.30 15.49
N VAL A 152 8.97 -2.31 16.24
CA VAL A 152 10.40 -2.60 16.27
C VAL A 152 10.65 -3.40 14.99
N MET A 153 11.40 -2.80 14.06
CA MET A 153 11.99 -3.46 12.90
C MET A 153 13.48 -3.22 12.94
#